data_AF-A0AB36JGE6-F1
#
_entry.id   AF-A0AB36JGE6-F1
#
_cell.length_a   1.000
_cell.length_b   1.000
_cell.length_c   1.000
_cell.angle_alpha   90.00
_cell.angle_beta   90.00
_cell.angle_gamma   90.00
#
_symmetry.space_group_name_H-M   'P 1'
#
loop_
_entity.id
_entity.type
_entity.pdbx_description
1 polymer ?
#
loop_
_entity_poly.entity_id
_entity_poly.type
_entity_poly.pdbx_seq_one_letter_code
_entity_poly.pdbx_strand_id
1 'polypeptide(L)'
;MEFGKEIESAISWAEERLGSQEYPLRCLAFVEDAYERSNGIEMWGGSDARESAELYDAHKNTGVPPAGAFVFYACSGLVDGELKDWGHVALALGNGEAIHAWDKVRIDHYMEICHLQATPGWSQPELIGWAPVERVLAGIQKKQWD
;
A
#
# COMPACT_ATOMS: atom_id res chain seq x y z
N MET A 1 -5.68 -19.30 8.02
CA MET A 1 -5.38 -18.78 6.67
C MET A 1 -3.88 -18.87 6.47
N GLU A 2 -3.43 -19.15 5.25
CA GLU A 2 -2.04 -19.51 4.92
C GLU A 2 -1.02 -18.42 5.31
N PHE A 3 -1.45 -17.15 5.39
CA PHE A 3 -0.60 -15.99 5.70
C PHE A 3 -1.01 -15.22 6.96
N GLY A 4 -1.77 -15.84 7.87
CA GLY A 4 -2.38 -15.11 9.01
C GLY A 4 -1.35 -14.41 9.90
N LYS A 5 -0.20 -15.07 10.15
CA LYS A 5 0.86 -14.51 10.99
C LYS A 5 1.56 -13.34 10.30
N GLU A 6 1.82 -13.46 9.01
CA GLU A 6 2.48 -12.44 8.20
C GLU A 6 1.64 -11.16 8.12
N ILE A 7 0.33 -11.32 7.95
CA ILE A 7 -0.65 -10.22 7.97
C ILE A 7 -0.65 -9.54 9.34
N GLU A 8 -0.77 -10.31 10.43
CA GLU A 8 -0.78 -9.77 11.80
C GLU A 8 0.49 -8.98 12.11
N SER A 9 1.65 -9.53 11.75
CA SER A 9 2.95 -8.88 11.91
C SER A 9 3.04 -7.58 11.10
N ALA A 10 2.58 -7.58 9.84
CA ALA A 10 2.64 -6.40 8.98
C ALA A 10 1.70 -5.29 9.47
N ILE A 11 0.49 -5.64 9.89
CA ILE A 11 -0.47 -4.70 10.47
C ILE A 11 0.09 -4.08 11.76
N SER A 12 0.59 -4.90 12.68
CA SER A 12 1.17 -4.41 13.94
C SER A 12 2.33 -3.44 13.67
N TRP A 13 3.21 -3.76 12.73
CA TRP A 13 4.34 -2.91 12.36
C TRP A 13 3.88 -1.56 11.78
N ALA A 14 2.81 -1.57 10.97
CA ALA A 14 2.25 -0.37 10.36
C ALA A 14 1.55 0.52 11.41
N GLU A 15 0.80 -0.09 12.32
CA GLU A 15 0.11 0.60 13.43
C GLU A 15 1.09 1.29 14.39
N GLU A 16 2.24 0.68 14.67
CA GLU A 16 3.31 1.29 15.48
C GLU A 16 3.85 2.60 14.87
N ARG A 17 3.62 2.83 13.56
CA ARG A 17 4.06 4.02 12.83
C ARG A 17 2.97 5.04 12.64
N LEU A 18 1.78 4.84 13.19
CA LEU A 18 0.67 5.78 13.06
C LEU A 18 1.11 7.20 13.46
N GLY A 19 0.87 8.17 12.57
CA GLY A 19 1.28 9.56 12.73
C GLY A 19 2.71 9.89 12.26
N SER A 20 3.53 8.90 11.89
CA SER A 20 4.89 9.13 11.37
C SER A 20 4.87 9.90 10.04
N GLN A 21 5.87 10.75 9.83
CA GLN A 21 6.11 11.49 8.58
C GLN A 21 7.36 10.98 7.83
N GLU A 22 7.84 9.78 8.16
CA GLU A 22 9.08 9.21 7.60
C GLU A 22 8.92 8.65 6.18
N TYR A 23 7.68 8.54 5.68
CA TYR A 23 7.34 7.99 4.36
C TYR A 23 6.73 9.02 3.39
N PRO A 24 7.28 10.24 3.25
CA PRO A 24 6.71 11.22 2.32
C PRO A 24 6.85 10.72 0.88
N LEU A 25 5.75 10.73 0.13
CA LEU A 25 5.68 10.22 -1.25
C LEU A 25 6.10 8.73 -1.42
N ARG A 26 6.16 7.98 -0.33
CA ARG A 26 6.69 6.60 -0.29
C ARG A 26 5.63 5.61 0.19
N CYS A 27 4.40 5.73 -0.32
CA CYS A 27 3.29 4.86 0.08
C CYS A 27 3.54 3.38 -0.24
N LEU A 28 4.17 3.07 -1.39
CA LEU A 28 4.53 1.70 -1.75
C LEU A 28 5.60 1.15 -0.80
N ALA A 29 6.70 1.87 -0.62
CA ALA A 29 7.75 1.45 0.30
C ALA A 29 7.24 1.27 1.74
N PHE A 30 6.25 2.06 2.18
CA PHE A 30 5.63 1.88 3.50
C PHE A 30 4.91 0.53 3.64
N VAL A 31 4.06 0.17 2.68
CA VAL A 31 3.31 -1.09 2.75
C VAL A 31 4.20 -2.32 2.50
N GLU A 32 5.25 -2.18 1.68
CA GLU A 32 6.26 -3.20 1.48
C GLU A 32 7.13 -3.38 2.73
N ASP A 33 7.68 -2.30 3.30
CA ASP A 33 8.42 -2.36 4.57
C ASP A 33 7.58 -2.99 5.68
N ALA A 34 6.26 -2.74 5.72
CA ALA A 34 5.38 -3.36 6.69
C ALA A 34 5.44 -4.88 6.63
N TYR A 35 5.41 -5.48 5.43
CA TYR A 35 5.57 -6.93 5.29
C TYR A 35 7.03 -7.38 5.41
N GLU A 36 7.96 -6.70 4.76
CA GLU A 36 9.37 -7.11 4.67
C GLU A 36 10.08 -7.05 6.03
N ARG A 37 9.93 -5.93 6.75
CA ARG A 37 10.60 -5.68 8.03
C ARG A 37 10.02 -6.54 9.13
N SER A 38 8.69 -6.67 9.20
CA SER A 38 8.03 -7.43 10.27
C SER A 38 8.22 -8.93 10.12
N ASN A 39 8.44 -9.43 8.89
CA ASN A 39 8.51 -10.85 8.59
C ASN A 39 9.90 -11.35 8.18
N GLY A 40 10.88 -10.47 7.95
CA GLY A 40 12.21 -10.87 7.48
C GLY A 40 12.16 -11.50 6.09
N ILE A 41 11.42 -10.85 5.19
CA ILE A 41 11.25 -11.27 3.79
C ILE A 41 11.63 -10.13 2.86
N GLU A 42 11.84 -10.46 1.59
CA GLU A 42 11.95 -9.49 0.49
C GLU A 42 10.85 -9.79 -0.53
N MET A 43 10.09 -8.76 -0.86
CA MET A 43 9.00 -8.76 -1.81
C MET A 43 9.48 -8.25 -3.17
N TRP A 44 8.73 -8.60 -4.21
CA TRP A 44 8.99 -8.15 -5.57
C TRP A 44 7.77 -7.38 -6.08
N GLY A 45 7.91 -6.06 -6.17
CA GLY A 45 6.88 -5.13 -6.66
C GLY A 45 7.33 -4.33 -7.88
N GLY A 46 6.44 -3.45 -8.34
CA GLY A 46 6.76 -2.43 -9.33
C GLY A 46 7.56 -1.28 -8.71
N SER A 47 8.01 -0.35 -9.55
CA SER A 47 8.79 0.84 -9.11
C SER A 47 7.93 1.87 -8.39
N ASP A 48 6.62 1.85 -8.62
CA ASP A 48 5.62 2.72 -8.02
C ASP A 48 4.29 1.98 -7.80
N ALA A 49 3.35 2.62 -7.08
CA ALA A 49 2.08 2.01 -6.72
C ALA A 49 1.22 1.68 -7.95
N ARG A 50 1.30 2.50 -9.01
CA ARG A 50 0.58 2.24 -10.26
C ARG A 50 1.11 1.01 -10.97
N GLU A 51 2.42 0.88 -11.11
CA GLU A 51 3.06 -0.29 -11.73
C GLU A 51 2.77 -1.57 -10.93
N SER A 52 2.86 -1.50 -9.59
CA SER A 52 2.49 -2.60 -8.69
C SER A 52 1.03 -3.03 -8.85
N ALA A 53 0.10 -2.08 -9.00
CA ALA A 53 -1.31 -2.39 -9.23
C ALA A 53 -1.55 -3.22 -10.50
N GLU A 54 -0.85 -2.90 -11.58
CA GLU A 54 -0.91 -3.65 -12.84
C GLU A 54 -0.27 -5.02 -12.70
N LEU A 55 0.93 -5.10 -12.10
CA LEU A 55 1.64 -6.37 -11.88
C LEU A 55 0.82 -7.36 -11.04
N TYR A 56 0.10 -6.86 -10.03
CA TYR A 56 -0.74 -7.68 -9.16
C TYR A 56 -2.16 -7.89 -9.68
N ASP A 57 -2.50 -7.40 -10.87
CA ASP A 57 -3.86 -7.46 -11.43
C ASP A 57 -4.92 -6.91 -10.46
N ALA A 58 -4.62 -5.82 -9.74
CA ALA A 58 -5.47 -5.31 -8.66
C ALA A 58 -6.90 -4.98 -9.13
N HIS A 59 -7.04 -4.53 -10.37
CA HIS A 59 -8.32 -4.21 -11.01
C HIS A 59 -9.30 -5.40 -11.07
N LYS A 60 -8.82 -6.65 -10.93
CA LYS A 60 -9.67 -7.85 -10.95
C LYS A 60 -10.44 -8.04 -9.64
N ASN A 61 -10.01 -7.41 -8.55
CA ASN A 61 -10.67 -7.53 -7.27
C ASN A 61 -11.32 -6.20 -6.87
N THR A 62 -12.62 -6.25 -6.67
CA THR A 62 -13.46 -5.11 -6.30
C THR A 62 -14.18 -5.37 -4.98
N GLY A 63 -14.75 -4.33 -4.39
CA GLY A 63 -15.46 -4.44 -3.11
C GLY A 63 -14.51 -4.30 -1.91
N VAL A 64 -14.99 -4.71 -0.73
CA VAL A 64 -14.27 -4.50 0.53
C VAL A 64 -13.01 -5.40 0.58
N PRO A 65 -11.80 -4.82 0.70
CA PRO A 65 -10.58 -5.60 0.76
C PRO A 65 -10.47 -6.37 2.08
N PRO A 66 -9.99 -7.63 2.07
CA PRO A 66 -9.69 -8.37 3.28
C PRO A 66 -8.43 -7.81 3.97
N ALA A 67 -8.28 -8.07 5.27
CA ALA A 67 -7.08 -7.70 6.01
C ALA A 67 -5.82 -8.27 5.34
N GLY A 68 -4.75 -7.47 5.27
CA GLY A 68 -3.50 -7.81 4.63
C GLY A 68 -3.43 -7.53 3.12
N ALA A 69 -4.55 -7.25 2.45
CA ALA A 69 -4.54 -6.88 1.04
C ALA A 69 -3.90 -5.51 0.80
N PHE A 70 -3.28 -5.34 -0.37
CA PHE A 70 -2.86 -4.01 -0.85
C PHE A 70 -3.98 -3.39 -1.66
N VAL A 71 -4.40 -2.18 -1.30
CA VAL A 71 -5.47 -1.42 -1.96
C VAL A 71 -4.84 -0.32 -2.80
N PHE A 72 -5.13 -0.30 -4.09
CA PHE A 72 -4.46 0.57 -5.05
C PHE A 72 -5.40 1.64 -5.61
N TYR A 73 -4.83 2.82 -5.83
CA TYR A 73 -5.50 3.98 -6.39
C TYR A 73 -4.64 4.57 -7.51
N ALA A 74 -5.26 5.09 -8.56
CA ALA A 74 -4.62 5.97 -9.52
C ALA A 74 -4.44 7.34 -8.85
N CYS A 75 -3.26 7.93 -8.97
CA CYS A 75 -2.93 9.22 -8.38
C CYS A 75 -1.78 9.86 -9.18
N SER A 76 -2.12 10.88 -9.96
CA SER A 76 -1.17 11.57 -10.82
C SER A 76 -0.57 12.78 -10.11
N GLY A 77 0.72 13.02 -10.31
CA GLY A 77 1.42 14.13 -9.69
C GLY A 77 2.75 14.43 -10.35
N LEU A 78 3.30 15.59 -10.02
CA LEU A 78 4.64 16.01 -10.47
C LEU A 78 5.69 15.53 -9.46
N VAL A 79 6.60 14.66 -9.90
CA VAL A 79 7.77 14.23 -9.13
C VAL A 79 9.00 14.46 -9.99
N ASP A 80 9.99 15.20 -9.47
CA ASP A 80 11.23 15.55 -10.17
C ASP A 80 11.05 16.09 -11.61
N GLY A 81 9.95 16.83 -11.84
CA GLY A 81 9.62 17.43 -13.13
C GLY A 81 8.86 16.52 -14.10
N GLU A 82 8.58 15.28 -13.72
CA GLU A 82 7.79 14.33 -14.50
C GLU A 82 6.35 14.26 -13.98
N LEU A 83 5.38 14.56 -14.85
CA LEU A 83 3.96 14.40 -14.56
C LEU A 83 3.52 13.01 -15.03
N LYS A 84 3.20 12.15 -14.06
CA LYS A 84 2.82 10.76 -14.30
C LYS A 84 1.78 10.30 -13.25
N ASP A 85 1.02 9.26 -13.58
CA ASP A 85 0.30 8.46 -12.59
C ASP A 85 1.28 7.56 -11.81
N TRP A 86 1.67 8.01 -10.63
CA TRP A 86 2.52 7.25 -9.69
C TRP A 86 1.69 6.26 -8.87
N GLY A 87 0.37 6.48 -8.83
CA GLY A 87 -0.56 5.74 -7.99
C GLY A 87 -0.45 6.07 -6.51
N HIS A 88 -1.31 5.44 -5.73
CA HIS A 88 -1.25 5.40 -4.28
C HIS A 88 -1.64 4.00 -3.80
N VAL A 89 -1.12 3.58 -2.65
CA VAL A 89 -1.40 2.26 -2.08
C VAL A 89 -1.58 2.32 -0.57
N ALA A 90 -2.46 1.47 -0.06
CA ALA A 90 -2.75 1.29 1.36
C ALA A 90 -2.73 -0.20 1.74
N LEU A 91 -2.40 -0.50 3.00
CA LEU A 91 -2.53 -1.83 3.59
C LEU A 91 -3.90 -1.95 4.24
N ALA A 92 -4.72 -2.90 3.79
CA ALA A 92 -6.03 -3.15 4.38
C ALA A 92 -5.91 -3.77 5.78
N LEU A 93 -6.64 -3.21 6.74
CA LEU A 93 -6.77 -3.73 8.10
C LEU A 93 -7.96 -4.70 8.24
N GLY A 94 -8.81 -4.76 7.20
CA GLY A 94 -10.09 -5.44 7.22
C GLY A 94 -11.23 -4.49 7.57
N ASN A 95 -12.47 -4.95 7.40
CA ASN A 95 -13.69 -4.17 7.69
C ASN A 95 -13.76 -2.79 7.01
N GLY A 96 -13.06 -2.60 5.89
CA GLY A 96 -13.02 -1.35 5.14
C GLY A 96 -11.98 -0.34 5.63
N GLU A 97 -11.25 -0.61 6.70
CA GLU A 97 -10.15 0.25 7.15
C GLU A 97 -8.85 -0.08 6.41
N ALA A 98 -8.06 0.95 6.13
CA ALA A 98 -6.75 0.81 5.51
C ALA A 98 -5.76 1.82 6.09
N ILE A 99 -4.54 1.35 6.37
CA ILE A 99 -3.42 2.19 6.83
C ILE A 99 -2.51 2.53 5.66
N HIS A 100 -2.10 3.79 5.55
CA HIS A 100 -1.25 4.26 4.45
C HIS A 100 -0.43 5.48 4.83
N ALA A 101 0.66 5.71 4.09
CA ALA A 101 1.43 6.94 4.16
C ALA A 101 0.90 7.96 3.13
N TRP A 102 0.43 9.12 3.61
CA TRP A 102 -0.02 10.24 2.76
C TRP A 102 0.87 11.47 3.02
N ASP A 103 0.40 12.39 3.86
CA ASP A 103 1.20 13.43 4.53
C ASP A 103 1.88 12.89 5.80
N LYS A 104 1.22 11.93 6.44
CA LYS A 104 1.67 11.12 7.55
C LYS A 104 1.09 9.71 7.39
N VAL A 105 1.58 8.76 8.18
CA VAL A 105 0.92 7.46 8.33
C VAL A 105 -0.41 7.68 9.04
N ARG A 106 -1.49 7.21 8.44
CA ARG A 106 -2.87 7.40 8.91
C ARG A 106 -3.74 6.22 8.52
N ILE A 107 -4.85 6.09 9.23
CA ILE A 107 -5.90 5.10 8.95
C ILE A 107 -7.10 5.87 8.43
N ASP A 108 -7.61 5.45 7.29
CA ASP A 108 -8.85 5.94 6.71
C ASP A 108 -9.66 4.75 6.19
N HIS A 109 -10.97 4.95 6.02
CA HIS A 109 -11.76 3.98 5.29
C HIS A 109 -11.30 3.98 3.81
N TYR A 110 -11.14 2.82 3.19
CA TYR A 110 -10.51 2.70 1.87
C TYR A 110 -11.20 3.56 0.78
N MET A 111 -12.52 3.73 0.85
CA MET A 111 -13.22 4.64 -0.08
C MET A 111 -13.01 6.13 0.25
N GLU A 112 -12.78 6.48 1.51
CA GLU A 112 -12.57 7.88 1.93
C GLU A 112 -11.18 8.40 1.52
N ILE A 113 -10.24 7.50 1.22
CA ILE A 113 -8.94 7.84 0.64
C ILE A 113 -9.12 8.62 -0.69
N CYS A 114 -10.15 8.27 -1.48
CA CYS A 114 -10.49 8.98 -2.73
C CYS A 114 -10.95 10.44 -2.49
N HIS A 115 -11.30 10.79 -1.26
CA HIS A 115 -11.78 12.12 -0.88
C HIS A 115 -10.74 12.93 -0.08
N LEU A 116 -9.55 12.38 0.13
CA LEU A 116 -8.47 13.11 0.78
C LEU A 116 -8.04 14.30 -0.06
N GLN A 117 -7.72 15.40 0.63
CA GLN A 117 -7.16 16.57 0.00
C GLN A 117 -5.74 16.24 -0.48
N ALA A 118 -5.56 16.26 -1.79
CA ALA A 118 -4.27 16.13 -2.42
C ALA A 118 -3.45 17.42 -2.28
N THR A 119 -2.13 17.28 -2.18
CA THR A 119 -1.19 18.40 -2.27
C THR A 119 -1.37 19.10 -3.62
N PRO A 120 -1.23 20.44 -3.70
CA PRO A 120 -1.31 21.14 -4.99
C PRO A 120 -0.41 20.50 -6.06
N GLY A 121 -0.97 20.26 -7.24
CA GLY A 121 -0.28 19.58 -8.35
C GLY A 121 -0.49 18.06 -8.39
N TRP A 122 -1.16 17.47 -7.40
CA TRP A 122 -1.60 16.08 -7.41
C TRP A 122 -3.09 15.96 -7.73
N SER A 123 -3.48 14.91 -8.44
CA SER A 123 -4.87 14.51 -8.62
C SER A 123 -5.42 13.93 -7.31
N GLN A 124 -6.74 13.89 -7.19
CA GLN A 124 -7.36 13.06 -6.17
C GLN A 124 -7.13 11.57 -6.48
N PRO A 125 -7.01 10.70 -5.45
CA PRO A 125 -6.93 9.27 -5.67
C PRO A 125 -8.22 8.71 -6.26
N GLU A 126 -8.11 7.79 -7.21
CA GLU A 126 -9.23 7.04 -7.77
C GLU A 126 -9.00 5.54 -7.56
N LEU A 127 -9.93 4.83 -6.92
CA LEU A 127 -9.77 3.41 -6.61
C LEU A 127 -9.59 2.58 -7.89
N ILE A 128 -8.49 1.82 -7.96
CA ILE A 128 -8.23 0.82 -9.01
C ILE A 128 -8.82 -0.54 -8.60
N GLY A 129 -8.58 -0.95 -7.35
CA GLY A 129 -8.93 -2.27 -6.84
C GLY A 129 -7.97 -2.72 -5.74
N TRP A 130 -7.88 -4.02 -5.48
CA TRP A 130 -6.98 -4.55 -4.47
C TRP A 130 -6.30 -5.86 -4.90
N ALA A 131 -5.13 -6.15 -4.32
CA ALA A 131 -4.38 -7.37 -4.52
C ALA A 131 -4.41 -8.24 -3.25
N PRO A 132 -4.75 -9.53 -3.35
CA PRO A 132 -4.72 -10.44 -2.20
C PRO A 132 -3.29 -10.68 -1.73
N VAL A 133 -3.12 -10.99 -0.44
CA VAL A 133 -1.80 -11.25 0.17
C VAL A 133 -1.06 -12.38 -0.55
N GLU A 134 -1.77 -13.41 -1.00
CA GLU A 134 -1.22 -14.53 -1.76
C GLU A 134 -0.54 -14.06 -3.05
N ARG A 135 -1.08 -13.01 -3.68
CA ARG A 135 -0.52 -12.43 -4.91
C ARG A 135 0.67 -11.53 -4.62
N VAL A 136 0.56 -10.72 -3.58
CA VAL A 136 1.58 -9.76 -3.12
C VAL A 136 2.84 -10.50 -2.64
N LEU A 137 2.67 -11.63 -1.95
CA LEU A 137 3.76 -12.47 -1.47
C LEU A 137 4.19 -13.56 -2.46
N ALA A 138 3.64 -13.57 -3.67
CA ALA A 138 4.02 -14.57 -4.68
C ALA A 138 5.47 -14.34 -5.12
N GLY A 139 6.34 -15.32 -4.87
CA GLY A 139 7.75 -15.27 -5.28
C GLY A 139 8.71 -14.60 -4.30
N ILE A 140 8.30 -14.38 -3.04
CA ILE A 140 9.18 -13.85 -1.98
C ILE A 140 10.44 -14.71 -1.78
N GLN A 141 11.53 -14.04 -1.38
CA GLN A 141 12.72 -14.71 -0.87
C GLN A 141 12.90 -14.40 0.62
N LYS A 142 13.47 -15.35 1.37
CA LYS A 142 13.84 -15.13 2.78
C LYS A 142 15.07 -14.23 2.84
N LYS A 143 15.00 -13.13 3.59
CA LYS A 143 16.11 -12.19 3.76
C LYS A 143 16.26 -11.81 5.23
N GLN A 144 17.48 -11.91 5.75
CA GLN A 144 17.81 -11.33 7.06
C GLN A 144 18.38 -9.94 6.81
N TRP A 145 17.79 -8.94 7.47
CA TRP A 145 18.30 -7.58 7.49
C TRP A 145 19.32 -7.49 8.63
N ASP A 146 20.60 -7.28 8.28
CA ASP A 146 21.68 -7.04 9.25
C ASP A 146 21.57 -5.65 9.91
#